data_AF-A0A5J4KW68-F1
#
_entry.id   AF-A0A5J4KW68-F1
#
_cell.length_a   1.000
_cell.length_b   1.000
_cell.length_c   1.000
_cell.angle_alpha   90.00
_cell.angle_beta   90.00
_cell.angle_gamma   90.00
#
_symmetry.space_group_name_H-M   'P 1'
#
loop_
_entity.id
_entity.type
_entity.pdbx_description
1 polymer ?
#
loop_
_entity_poly.entity_id
_entity_poly.type
_entity_poly.pdbx_seq_one_letter_code
_entity_poly.pdbx_strand_id
1 'polypeptide(L)'
;MADEQQIRQYAVLSLERLWTRLEITFREEASRAPDDWRAFEMRLRQEWDHLFGLLFGLYGGHYDFFYHLEELLRAVARSWFVRSPWLKQLDARREN
;
A
#
# COMPACT_ATOMS: atom_id res chain seq x y z
N MET A 1 -17.95 -5.31 -16.72
CA MET A 1 -16.82 -4.65 -16.03
C MET A 1 -17.42 -3.88 -14.86
N ALA A 2 -16.77 -3.87 -13.69
CA ALA A 2 -17.28 -3.10 -12.54
C ALA A 2 -17.35 -1.61 -12.91
N ASP A 3 -18.40 -0.94 -12.43
CA ASP A 3 -18.56 0.50 -12.61
C ASP A 3 -17.47 1.26 -11.84
N GLU A 4 -17.07 2.45 -12.31
CA GLU A 4 -16.00 3.25 -11.68
C GLU A 4 -16.33 3.56 -10.21
N GLN A 5 -17.61 3.77 -9.91
CA GLN A 5 -18.07 4.00 -8.55
C GLN A 5 -17.90 2.75 -7.67
N GLN A 6 -18.08 1.56 -8.23
CA GLN A 6 -17.89 0.30 -7.54
C GLN A 6 -16.40 0.02 -7.27
N ILE A 7 -15.52 0.35 -8.23
CA ILE A 7 -14.07 0.24 -8.07
C ILE A 7 -13.59 1.15 -6.93
N ARG A 8 -14.08 2.40 -6.86
CA ARG A 8 -13.78 3.32 -5.75
C ARG A 8 -14.24 2.77 -4.40
N GLN A 9 -15.44 2.21 -4.32
CA GLN A 9 -15.91 1.59 -3.07
C GLN A 9 -15.05 0.41 -2.64
N TYR A 10 -14.65 -0.45 -3.59
CA TYR A 10 -13.73 -1.55 -3.31
C TYR A 10 -12.35 -1.08 -2.89
N ALA A 11 -11.84 0.01 -3.48
CA ALA A 11 -10.58 0.61 -3.07
C ALA A 11 -10.64 1.03 -1.59
N VAL A 12 -11.66 1.78 -1.19
CA VAL A 12 -11.83 2.25 0.20
C VAL A 12 -11.91 1.09 1.18
N LEU A 13 -12.82 0.13 0.94
CA LEU A 13 -13.02 -1.02 1.82
C LEU A 13 -11.78 -1.90 1.92
N SER A 14 -11.05 -2.06 0.82
CA SER A 14 -9.83 -2.86 0.78
C SER A 14 -8.71 -2.18 1.56
N LEU A 15 -8.54 -0.86 1.42
CA LEU A 15 -7.53 -0.13 2.17
C LEU A 15 -7.74 -0.25 3.67
N GLU A 16 -8.96 -0.03 4.17
CA GLU A 16 -9.26 -0.14 5.61
C GLU A 16 -8.90 -1.52 6.17
N ARG A 17 -9.30 -2.59 5.46
CA ARG A 17 -9.08 -3.98 5.87
C ARG A 17 -7.61 -4.39 5.78
N LEU A 18 -6.96 -4.06 4.67
CA LEU A 18 -5.56 -4.42 4.42
C LEU A 18 -4.63 -3.61 5.33
N TRP A 19 -4.94 -2.33 5.58
CA TRP A 19 -4.16 -1.50 6.48
C TRP A 19 -4.10 -2.08 7.90
N THR A 20 -5.24 -2.48 8.45
CA THR A 20 -5.30 -3.15 9.77
C THR A 20 -4.38 -4.38 9.83
N ARG A 21 -4.33 -5.16 8.75
CA ARG A 21 -3.49 -6.36 8.66
C ARG A 21 -2.00 -6.02 8.56
N LEU A 22 -1.65 -4.95 7.84
CA LEU A 22 -0.29 -4.44 7.77
C LEU A 22 0.18 -3.90 9.12
N GLU A 23 -0.66 -3.14 9.84
CA GLU A 23 -0.35 -2.65 11.19
C GLU A 23 -0.05 -3.78 12.17
N ILE A 24 -0.83 -4.87 12.12
CA ILE A 24 -0.56 -6.06 12.93
C ILE A 24 0.75 -6.72 12.52
N THR A 25 1.00 -6.84 11.21
CA THR A 25 2.17 -7.55 10.66
C THR A 25 3.48 -6.83 10.96
N PHE A 26 3.50 -5.50 10.80
CA PHE A 26 4.70 -4.68 10.90
C PHE A 26 4.78 -3.91 12.22
N ARG A 27 4.07 -4.37 13.26
CA ARG A 27 4.01 -3.69 14.56
C ARG A 27 5.39 -3.39 15.13
N GLU A 28 6.29 -4.36 15.06
CA GLU A 28 7.66 -4.24 15.59
C GLU A 28 8.49 -3.24 14.78
N GLU A 29 8.47 -3.35 13.45
CA GLU A 29 9.17 -2.44 12.54
C GLU A 29 8.63 -1.01 12.66
N ALA A 30 7.32 -0.84 12.71
CA ALA A 30 6.65 0.45 12.88
C ALA A 30 6.99 1.08 14.24
N SER A 31 7.14 0.27 15.30
CA SER A 31 7.55 0.76 16.62
C SER A 31 9.03 1.18 16.63
N ARG A 32 9.90 0.50 15.86
CA ARG A 32 11.33 0.83 15.76
C ARG A 32 11.60 2.03 14.85
N ALA A 33 10.79 2.23 13.81
CA ALA A 33 10.96 3.28 12.82
C ALA A 33 9.61 3.97 12.50
N PRO A 34 9.05 4.74 13.45
CA PRO A 34 7.73 5.35 13.29
C PRO A 34 7.68 6.40 12.18
N ASP A 35 8.80 7.08 11.89
CA ASP A 35 8.88 8.05 10.79
C ASP A 35 8.79 7.36 9.42
N ASP A 36 9.51 6.25 9.26
CA ASP A 36 9.43 5.43 8.04
C ASP A 36 8.03 4.86 7.85
N TRP A 37 7.38 4.43 8.92
CA TRP A 37 6.00 3.92 8.87
C TRP A 37 5.01 5.00 8.42
N ARG A 38 5.08 6.20 9.00
CA ARG A 38 4.24 7.34 8.61
C ARG A 38 4.47 7.77 7.16
N ALA A 39 5.73 7.81 6.72
CA ALA A 39 6.07 8.14 5.34
C ALA A 39 5.50 7.10 4.35
N PHE A 40 5.58 5.81 4.70
CA PHE A 40 4.98 4.74 3.90
C PHE A 40 3.46 4.86 3.83
N GLU A 41 2.79 5.06 4.96
CA GLU A 41 1.34 5.22 5.02
C GLU A 41 0.87 6.38 4.13
N MET A 42 1.51 7.55 4.27
CA MET A 42 1.15 8.74 3.51
C MET A 42 1.24 8.49 2.00
N ARG A 43 2.36 7.92 1.53
CA ARG A 43 2.56 7.60 0.11
C ARG A 43 1.57 6.56 -0.39
N LEU A 44 1.34 5.50 0.39
CA LEU A 44 0.39 4.46 0.02
C LEU A 44 -1.01 5.02 -0.13
N ARG A 45 -1.48 5.82 0.85
CA ARG A 45 -2.82 6.44 0.81
C ARG A 45 -2.97 7.42 -0.35
N GLN A 46 -1.95 8.20 -0.65
CA GLN A 46 -1.96 9.16 -1.77
C GLN A 46 -2.10 8.44 -3.12
N GLU A 47 -1.37 7.34 -3.33
CA GLU A 47 -1.35 6.62 -4.60
C GLU A 47 -2.41 5.51 -4.68
N TRP A 48 -3.16 5.28 -3.60
CA TRP A 48 -3.99 4.08 -3.44
C TRP A 48 -5.05 3.93 -4.54
N ASP A 49 -5.83 4.97 -4.79
CA ASP A 49 -6.95 4.90 -5.74
C ASP A 49 -6.46 4.56 -7.15
N HIS A 50 -5.31 5.14 -7.54
CA HIS A 50 -4.68 4.89 -8.82
C HIS A 50 -4.10 3.46 -8.90
N LEU A 51 -3.32 3.05 -7.88
CA LEU A 51 -2.75 1.71 -7.81
C LEU A 51 -3.84 0.63 -7.81
N PHE A 52 -4.85 0.77 -6.96
CA PHE A 52 -5.95 -0.17 -6.86
C PHE A 52 -6.74 -0.23 -8.16
N GLY A 53 -7.05 0.91 -8.78
CA GLY A 53 -7.77 0.96 -10.06
C GLY A 53 -7.05 0.20 -11.17
N LEU A 54 -5.73 0.41 -11.31
CA LEU A 54 -4.91 -0.30 -12.29
C LEU A 54 -4.90 -1.82 -12.02
N LEU A 55 -4.63 -2.22 -10.78
CA LEU A 55 -4.55 -3.64 -10.40
C LEU A 55 -5.90 -4.34 -10.52
N PHE A 56 -6.99 -3.69 -10.11
CA PHE A 56 -8.34 -4.25 -10.21
C PHE A 56 -8.80 -4.34 -11.67
N GLY A 57 -8.42 -3.40 -12.53
CA GLY A 57 -8.70 -3.46 -13.97
C GLY A 57 -8.03 -4.65 -14.66
N LEU A 58 -6.82 -5.01 -14.24
CA LEU A 58 -6.08 -6.14 -14.80
C LEU A 58 -6.46 -7.48 -14.17
N TYR A 59 -6.62 -7.51 -12.84
CA TYR A 59 -6.66 -8.74 -12.05
C TYR A 59 -7.93 -8.91 -11.21
N GLY A 60 -8.83 -7.93 -11.16
CA GLY A 60 -10.01 -7.96 -10.29
C GLY A 60 -11.02 -9.07 -10.59
N GLY A 61 -10.93 -9.70 -11.77
CA GLY A 61 -11.70 -10.89 -12.12
C GLY A 61 -11.13 -12.21 -11.58
N HIS A 62 -9.92 -12.21 -11.02
CA HIS A 62 -9.29 -13.39 -10.45
C HIS A 62 -9.81 -13.64 -9.02
N TYR A 63 -10.07 -14.90 -8.71
CA TYR A 63 -10.65 -15.32 -7.43
C TYR A 63 -9.83 -14.88 -6.21
N ASP A 64 -8.50 -14.86 -6.35
CA ASP A 64 -7.52 -14.60 -5.30
C ASP A 64 -6.93 -13.18 -5.37
N PHE A 65 -7.55 -12.26 -6.12
CA PHE A 65 -7.06 -10.89 -6.28
C PHE A 65 -6.68 -10.21 -4.96
N PHE A 66 -7.58 -10.22 -3.97
CA PHE A 66 -7.34 -9.56 -2.68
C PHE A 66 -6.25 -10.25 -1.85
N TYR A 67 -6.07 -11.55 -2.02
CA TYR A 67 -4.97 -12.28 -1.39
C TYR A 67 -3.62 -11.81 -1.95
N HIS A 68 -3.51 -11.75 -3.28
CA HIS A 68 -2.29 -11.25 -3.92
C HIS A 68 -2.05 -9.76 -3.69
N LEU A 69 -3.10 -8.96 -3.58
CA LEU A 69 -3.00 -7.55 -3.21
C LEU A 69 -2.40 -7.39 -1.81
N GLU A 70 -2.83 -8.21 -0.83
CA GLU A 70 -2.26 -8.19 0.52
C GLU A 70 -0.77 -8.56 0.51
N GLU A 71 -0.40 -9.64 -0.19
CA GLU A 71 0.99 -10.08 -0.30
C GLU A 71 1.88 -9.03 -1.00
N LEU A 72 1.35 -8.38 -2.03
CA LEU A 72 2.01 -7.26 -2.70
C LEU A 72 2.29 -6.13 -1.70
N LEU A 73 1.29 -5.69 -0.93
CA LEU A 73 1.47 -4.61 0.03
C LEU A 73 2.47 -4.97 1.13
N ARG A 74 2.47 -6.23 1.61
CA ARG A 74 3.49 -6.74 2.53
C ARG A 74 4.89 -6.66 1.92
N ALA A 75 5.04 -7.02 0.65
CA ALA A 75 6.32 -6.94 -0.05
C ALA A 75 6.80 -5.48 -0.23
N VAL A 76 5.89 -4.57 -0.60
CA VAL A 76 6.22 -3.13 -0.74
C VAL A 76 6.61 -2.53 0.61
N ALA A 77 5.89 -2.82 1.69
CA ALA A 77 6.23 -2.36 3.04
C ALA A 77 7.62 -2.86 3.48
N ARG A 78 7.92 -4.15 3.29
CA ARG A 78 9.25 -4.72 3.57
C ARG A 78 10.33 -4.00 2.77
N SER A 79 10.11 -3.82 1.47
CA SER A 79 11.03 -3.11 0.59
C SER A 79 11.33 -1.69 1.08
N TRP A 80 10.31 -0.98 1.59
CA TRP A 80 10.48 0.33 2.17
C TRP A 80 11.31 0.30 3.47
N PHE A 81 11.03 -0.61 4.39
CA PHE A 81 11.80 -0.70 5.65
C PHE A 81 13.29 -0.99 5.39
N VAL A 82 13.62 -1.87 4.45
CA VAL A 82 15.02 -2.21 4.13
C VAL A 82 15.73 -1.17 3.25
N ARG A 83 14.99 -0.22 2.64
CA ARG A 83 15.57 0.83 1.80
C ARG A 83 16.49 1.73 2.63
N SER A 84 17.71 1.92 2.14
CA SER A 84 18.73 2.71 2.86
C SER A 84 18.29 4.16 3.12
N PRO A 85 18.71 4.78 4.22
CA PRO A 85 18.31 6.14 4.57
C PRO A 85 18.59 7.20 3.49
N TRP A 86 19.73 7.10 2.79
CA TRP A 86 20.09 8.05 1.74
C TRP A 86 19.12 8.01 0.54
N LEU A 87 18.64 6.81 0.17
CA LEU A 87 17.65 6.64 -0.88
C LEU A 87 16.29 7.21 -0.46
N LYS A 88 15.89 7.03 0.80
CA LYS A 88 14.65 7.62 1.34
C LYS A 88 14.70 9.15 1.30
N GLN A 89 15.87 9.73 1.64
CA GLN A 89 16.10 11.17 1.52
C GLN A 89 16.06 11.64 0.06
N LEU A 90 16.63 10.87 -0.87
CA LEU A 90 16.55 11.18 -2.29
C LEU A 90 15.11 11.17 -2.80
N ASP A 91 14.29 10.20 -2.37
CA ASP A 91 12.86 10.14 -2.71
C ASP A 91 12.14 11.42 -2.23
N ALA A 92 12.32 11.79 -0.96
CA ALA A 92 11.69 12.99 -0.39
C ALA A 92 12.11 14.30 -1.09
N ARG A 93 13.29 14.36 -1.70
CA ARG A 93 13.73 15.53 -2.49
C ARG A 93 13.13 15.60 -3.88
N ARG A 94 12.64 14.48 -4.42
CA ARG A 94 12.07 14.39 -5.78
C ARG A 94 10.54 14.47 -5.78
N GLU A 95 9.92 14.13 -4.66
CA GLU A 95 8.47 14.22 -4.46
C GLU A 95 7.99 15.65 -4.12
N ASN A 96 8.90 16.52 -3.65
CA ASN A 96 8.69 17.96 -3.45
C ASN A 96 9.10 18.76 -4.69
#